data_AF-A0A3D1HDB8-F1
#
_entry.id   AF-A0A3D1HDB8-F1
#
_cell.length_a   1.000
_cell.length_b   1.000
_cell.length_c   1.000
_cell.angle_alpha   90.00
_cell.angle_beta   90.00
_cell.angle_gamma   90.00
#
_symmetry.space_group_name_H-M   'P 1'
#
loop_
_entity.id
_entity.type
_entity.pdbx_description
1 polymer ?
#
loop_
_entity_poly.entity_id
_entity_poly.type
_entity_poly.pdbx_seq_one_letter_code
_entity_poly.pdbx_strand_id
1 'polypeptide(L)'
;MIQIKNPEELKGMIKAGELAAQALALAGKNAKAGVSTWELDRIVDEFIRSKGGSCPCYGFEGFPGHNCFSINEQLIHGIPSKKAVLKDGDIISCDIVAELNGFMGDNTKTFMVGEVSDEAKRLMKYTEEALYKGIEQAVAGNRVGDISHAIETHVKSGGYAVAEKFIGHGVGREMHEDPEVPNEGKAGHGPRLVPGMTIAID
;
A
#
# COMPACT_ATOMS: atom_id res chain seq x y z
N MET A 1 12.91 16.59 -4.45
CA MET A 1 12.50 17.05 -5.80
C MET A 1 11.70 15.93 -6.45
N ILE A 2 10.52 16.23 -7.01
CA ILE A 2 9.66 15.25 -7.71
C ILE A 2 10.40 14.67 -8.92
N GLN A 3 10.53 13.35 -8.98
CA GLN A 3 11.21 12.64 -10.06
C GLN A 3 10.25 12.35 -11.22
N ILE A 4 10.63 12.73 -12.44
CA ILE A 4 9.87 12.44 -13.66
C ILE A 4 10.58 11.32 -14.42
N LYS A 5 9.94 10.14 -14.44
CA LYS A 5 10.51 8.92 -15.02
C LYS A 5 10.41 8.96 -16.53
N ASN A 6 11.48 8.54 -17.20
CA ASN A 6 11.47 8.33 -18.64
C ASN A 6 10.79 6.99 -19.02
N PRO A 7 10.51 6.73 -20.31
CA PRO A 7 9.82 5.51 -20.72
C PRO A 7 10.49 4.19 -20.33
N GLU A 8 11.83 4.13 -20.28
CA GLU A 8 12.54 2.92 -19.83
C GLU A 8 12.45 2.71 -18.33
N GLU A 9 12.50 3.80 -17.56
CA GLU A 9 12.29 3.74 -16.10
C GLU A 9 10.87 3.30 -15.77
N LEU A 10 9.86 3.81 -16.49
CA LEU A 10 8.47 3.35 -16.34
C LEU A 10 8.31 1.86 -16.63
N LYS A 11 9.02 1.31 -17.63
CA LYS A 11 9.03 -0.15 -17.88
C LYS A 11 9.65 -0.92 -16.70
N GLY A 12 10.67 -0.37 -16.05
CA GLY A 12 11.25 -0.92 -14.83
C GLY A 12 10.24 -0.94 -13.68
N MET A 13 9.60 0.21 -13.43
CA MET A 13 8.55 0.37 -12.43
C MET A 13 7.38 -0.60 -12.63
N ILE A 14 6.93 -0.79 -13.88
CA ILE A 14 5.84 -1.75 -14.19
C ILE A 14 6.23 -3.15 -13.74
N LYS A 15 7.45 -3.61 -14.01
CA LYS A 15 7.90 -4.95 -13.60
C LYS A 15 8.00 -5.09 -12.08
N ALA A 16 8.49 -4.06 -11.39
CA ALA A 16 8.55 -4.05 -9.93
C ALA A 16 7.13 -4.07 -9.32
N GLY A 17 6.21 -3.27 -9.87
CA GLY A 17 4.79 -3.26 -9.49
C GLY A 17 4.09 -4.59 -9.76
N GLU A 18 4.36 -5.26 -10.88
CA GLU A 18 3.84 -6.60 -11.18
C GLU A 18 4.34 -7.64 -10.17
N LEU A 19 5.60 -7.56 -9.75
CA LEU A 19 6.16 -8.44 -8.72
C LEU A 19 5.48 -8.20 -7.37
N ALA A 20 5.38 -6.93 -6.94
CA ALA A 20 4.70 -6.56 -5.70
C ALA A 20 3.24 -7.03 -5.72
N ALA A 21 2.52 -6.84 -6.82
CA ALA A 21 1.12 -7.26 -6.95
C ALA A 21 0.94 -8.80 -6.86
N GLN A 22 1.86 -9.56 -7.46
CA GLN A 22 1.85 -11.03 -7.31
C GLN A 22 2.15 -11.46 -5.88
N ALA A 23 3.07 -10.77 -5.20
CA ALA A 23 3.43 -11.02 -3.81
C ALA A 23 2.26 -10.69 -2.85
N LEU A 24 1.57 -9.57 -3.06
CA LEU A 24 0.35 -9.20 -2.32
C LEU A 24 -0.78 -10.22 -2.53
N ALA A 25 -0.98 -10.67 -3.77
CA ALA A 25 -1.96 -11.72 -4.06
C ALA A 25 -1.59 -13.05 -3.37
N LEU A 26 -0.30 -13.37 -3.26
CA LEU A 26 0.17 -14.52 -2.50
C LEU A 26 -0.07 -14.35 -1.00
N ALA A 27 0.16 -13.16 -0.45
CA ALA A 27 -0.12 -12.85 0.94
C ALA A 27 -1.61 -13.09 1.26
N GLY A 28 -2.52 -12.52 0.46
CA GLY A 28 -3.97 -12.71 0.63
C GLY A 28 -4.41 -14.18 0.54
N LYS A 29 -3.79 -14.99 -0.34
CA LYS A 29 -4.07 -16.44 -0.43
C LYS A 29 -3.63 -17.24 0.81
N ASN A 30 -2.63 -16.74 1.55
CA ASN A 30 -2.05 -17.42 2.70
C ASN A 30 -2.49 -16.80 4.05
N ALA A 31 -3.13 -15.63 4.04
CA ALA A 31 -3.75 -15.02 5.21
C ALA A 31 -4.97 -15.84 5.67
N LYS A 32 -4.72 -16.87 6.48
CA LYS A 32 -5.73 -17.80 6.99
C LYS A 32 -5.62 -17.96 8.50
N ALA A 33 -6.73 -18.29 9.15
CA ALA A 33 -6.75 -18.58 10.57
C ALA A 33 -5.70 -19.65 10.94
N GLY A 34 -4.94 -19.40 12.00
CA GLY A 34 -3.83 -20.24 12.44
C GLY A 34 -2.45 -19.89 11.86
N VAL A 35 -2.38 -19.05 10.81
CA VAL A 35 -1.11 -18.56 10.26
C VAL A 35 -0.64 -17.35 11.06
N SER A 36 0.64 -17.33 11.45
CA SER A 36 1.25 -16.15 12.06
C SER A 36 1.71 -15.13 11.03
N THR A 37 1.75 -13.84 11.39
CA THR A 37 2.28 -12.79 10.49
C THR A 37 3.77 -13.01 10.18
N TRP A 38 4.50 -13.69 11.07
CA TRP A 38 5.87 -14.11 10.78
C TRP A 38 5.95 -15.18 9.67
N GLU A 39 5.08 -16.19 9.69
CA GLU A 39 5.02 -17.19 8.61
C GLU A 39 4.61 -16.53 7.29
N LEU A 40 3.62 -15.62 7.33
CA LEU A 40 3.18 -14.88 6.17
C LEU A 40 4.31 -14.04 5.55
N ASP A 41 5.07 -13.34 6.39
CA ASP A 41 6.25 -12.57 5.97
C ASP A 41 7.30 -13.44 5.28
N ARG A 42 7.58 -14.64 5.81
CA ARG A 42 8.51 -15.59 5.16
C ARG A 42 8.01 -16.04 3.80
N ILE A 43 6.73 -16.38 3.67
CA ILE A 43 6.12 -16.81 2.41
C ILE A 43 6.28 -15.73 1.33
N VAL A 44 5.98 -14.47 1.69
CA VAL A 44 6.06 -13.34 0.76
C VAL A 44 7.51 -13.05 0.37
N ASP A 45 8.41 -12.98 1.35
CA ASP A 45 9.84 -12.75 1.13
C ASP A 45 10.48 -13.85 0.25
N GLU A 46 10.23 -15.12 0.54
CA GLU A 46 10.69 -16.24 -0.29
C GLU A 46 10.17 -16.14 -1.73
N PHE A 47 8.91 -15.75 -1.92
CA PHE A 47 8.35 -15.55 -3.24
C PHE A 47 9.06 -14.41 -3.99
N ILE A 48 9.23 -13.24 -3.36
CA ILE A 48 9.90 -12.08 -3.98
C ILE A 48 11.33 -12.46 -4.40
N ARG A 49 12.09 -13.09 -3.50
CA ARG A 49 13.45 -13.56 -3.82
C ARG A 49 13.48 -14.60 -4.93
N SER A 50 12.51 -15.51 -4.98
CA SER A 50 12.40 -16.51 -6.06
C SER A 50 12.20 -15.91 -7.44
N LYS A 51 11.72 -14.65 -7.51
CA LYS A 51 11.54 -13.88 -8.75
C LYS A 51 12.70 -12.93 -9.03
N GLY A 52 13.76 -12.97 -8.24
CA GLY A 52 14.95 -12.12 -8.39
C GLY A 52 14.78 -10.72 -7.83
N GLY A 53 13.73 -10.47 -7.02
CA GLY A 53 13.56 -9.21 -6.30
C GLY A 53 14.07 -9.26 -4.86
N SER A 54 13.93 -8.15 -4.16
CA SER A 54 14.23 -8.02 -2.73
C SER A 54 13.15 -7.24 -1.98
N CYS A 55 13.14 -7.33 -0.65
CA CYS A 55 12.17 -6.64 0.22
C CYS A 55 12.85 -5.43 0.90
N PRO A 56 12.69 -4.21 0.37
CA PRO A 56 13.40 -3.02 0.84
C PRO A 56 12.97 -2.56 2.24
N CYS A 57 11.83 -3.00 2.78
CA CYS A 57 11.43 -2.70 4.15
C CYS A 57 12.40 -3.31 5.17
N TYR A 58 13.08 -4.41 4.83
CA TYR A 58 14.00 -5.07 5.75
C TYR A 58 15.21 -4.19 6.06
N GLY A 59 15.32 -3.78 7.33
CA GLY A 59 16.37 -2.89 7.81
C GLY A 59 16.11 -1.40 7.56
N PHE A 60 15.05 -1.03 6.83
CA PHE A 60 14.68 0.36 6.61
C PHE A 60 14.32 1.03 7.94
N GLU A 61 15.10 2.04 8.35
CA GLU A 61 15.02 2.67 9.67
C GLU A 61 15.01 1.69 10.87
N GLY A 62 15.64 0.51 10.69
CA GLY A 62 15.68 -0.55 11.69
C GLY A 62 14.45 -1.46 11.73
N PHE A 63 13.55 -1.38 10.75
CA PHE A 63 12.40 -2.27 10.65
C PHE A 63 12.85 -3.75 10.48
N PRO A 64 12.37 -4.68 11.34
CA PRO A 64 12.91 -6.04 11.39
C PRO A 64 12.19 -7.05 10.46
N GLY A 65 11.02 -6.69 9.94
CA GLY A 65 10.23 -7.51 9.01
C GLY A 65 10.65 -7.29 7.55
N HIS A 66 10.18 -8.14 6.64
CA HIS A 66 10.37 -7.88 5.20
C HIS A 66 9.17 -7.15 4.59
N ASN A 67 8.00 -7.30 5.20
CA ASN A 67 6.75 -6.64 4.83
C ASN A 67 5.96 -6.28 6.09
N CYS A 68 4.91 -5.48 5.90
CA CYS A 68 4.05 -4.99 6.98
C CYS A 68 2.73 -5.78 7.01
N PHE A 69 2.33 -6.25 8.19
CA PHE A 69 1.09 -6.99 8.40
C PHE A 69 0.35 -6.45 9.61
N SER A 70 -0.70 -5.68 9.37
CA SER A 70 -1.47 -5.00 10.42
C SER A 70 -2.83 -5.67 10.60
N ILE A 71 -3.05 -6.28 11.76
CA ILE A 71 -4.29 -6.97 12.11
C ILE A 71 -5.24 -6.00 12.82
N ASN A 72 -6.50 -5.96 12.40
CA ASN A 72 -7.61 -5.26 13.06
C ASN A 72 -7.31 -3.77 13.37
N GLU A 73 -7.12 -3.43 14.65
CA GLU A 73 -6.90 -2.05 15.13
C GLU A 73 -5.50 -1.51 14.81
N GLN A 74 -4.58 -2.36 14.36
CA GLN A 74 -3.26 -1.92 13.91
C GLN A 74 -3.42 -1.12 12.62
N LEU A 75 -3.04 0.16 12.67
CA LEU A 75 -3.25 1.07 11.55
C LEU A 75 -2.34 0.73 10.35
N ILE A 76 -1.02 0.83 10.54
CA ILE A 76 0.00 0.47 9.54
C ILE A 76 1.26 -0.07 10.24
N HIS A 77 2.24 -0.54 9.47
CA HIS A 77 3.56 -0.97 9.94
C HIS A 77 3.55 -2.08 11.00
N GLY A 78 2.56 -2.97 10.95
CA GLY A 78 2.51 -4.14 11.83
C GLY A 78 3.74 -5.02 11.63
N ILE A 79 4.56 -5.16 12.68
CA ILE A 79 5.79 -5.94 12.65
C ILE A 79 5.46 -7.45 12.64
N PRO A 80 5.98 -8.23 11.68
CA PRO A 80 5.81 -9.67 11.64
C PRO A 80 6.22 -10.35 12.95
N SER A 81 5.36 -11.21 13.51
CA SER A 81 5.56 -11.83 14.82
C SER A 81 4.99 -13.24 14.88
N LYS A 82 5.74 -14.17 15.46
CA LYS A 82 5.27 -15.54 15.73
C LYS A 82 4.10 -15.60 16.72
N LYS A 83 3.91 -14.53 17.50
CA LYS A 83 2.83 -14.41 18.49
C LYS A 83 1.54 -13.84 17.90
N ALA A 84 1.64 -13.13 16.78
CA ALA A 84 0.49 -12.56 16.07
C ALA A 84 -0.05 -13.62 15.12
N VAL A 85 -0.96 -14.45 15.63
CA VAL A 85 -1.60 -15.55 14.88
C VAL A 85 -2.99 -15.09 14.44
N LEU A 86 -3.26 -15.17 13.14
CA LEU A 86 -4.54 -14.81 12.55
C LEU A 86 -5.65 -15.71 13.07
N LYS A 87 -6.82 -15.13 13.29
CA LYS A 87 -8.03 -15.81 13.75
C LYS A 87 -9.15 -15.61 12.74
N ASP A 88 -10.09 -16.55 12.75
CA ASP A 88 -11.35 -16.37 12.02
C ASP A 88 -12.05 -15.10 12.52
N GLY A 89 -12.46 -14.25 11.58
CA GLY A 89 -13.05 -12.94 11.88
C GLY A 89 -12.08 -11.77 11.87
N ASP A 90 -10.77 -12.00 11.78
CA ASP A 90 -9.79 -10.92 11.63
C ASP A 90 -9.85 -10.28 10.23
N ILE A 91 -9.52 -9.00 10.16
CA ILE A 91 -9.03 -8.36 8.93
C ILE A 91 -7.53 -8.09 9.06
N ILE A 92 -6.81 -8.24 7.96
CA ILE A 92 -5.36 -8.01 7.92
C ILE A 92 -5.00 -7.14 6.71
N SER A 93 -4.40 -5.98 6.97
CA SER A 93 -3.73 -5.19 5.94
C SER A 93 -2.36 -5.79 5.66
N CYS A 94 -2.12 -6.16 4.40
CA CYS A 94 -0.84 -6.62 3.90
C CYS A 94 -0.26 -5.51 3.03
N ASP A 95 0.89 -4.98 3.45
CA ASP A 95 1.61 -3.90 2.77
C ASP A 95 2.98 -4.43 2.33
N ILE A 96 3.17 -4.46 1.02
CA ILE A 96 4.23 -5.19 0.32
C ILE A 96 4.98 -4.24 -0.58
N VAL A 97 6.26 -4.02 -0.24
CA VAL A 97 7.21 -3.36 -1.13
C VAL A 97 8.15 -4.41 -1.72
N ALA A 98 8.29 -4.41 -3.04
CA ALA A 98 9.24 -5.25 -3.76
C ALA A 98 10.18 -4.40 -4.61
N GLU A 99 11.47 -4.63 -4.46
CA GLU A 99 12.50 -4.07 -5.33
C GLU A 99 12.82 -5.06 -6.46
N LEU A 100 12.92 -4.57 -7.69
CA LEU A 100 13.39 -5.34 -8.83
C LEU A 100 14.19 -4.46 -9.80
N ASN A 101 15.47 -4.80 -9.99
CA ASN A 101 16.39 -4.11 -10.90
C ASN A 101 16.52 -2.60 -10.61
N GLY A 102 16.54 -2.22 -9.34
CA GLY A 102 16.69 -0.85 -8.85
C GLY A 102 15.42 0.00 -8.91
N PHE A 103 14.25 -0.63 -8.99
CA PHE A 103 12.94 0.03 -8.95
C PHE A 103 12.02 -0.64 -7.93
N MET A 104 11.23 0.17 -7.25
CA MET A 104 10.28 -0.24 -6.23
C MET A 104 8.88 -0.39 -6.81
N GLY A 105 8.21 -1.48 -6.45
CA GLY A 105 6.76 -1.62 -6.53
C GLY A 105 6.21 -1.64 -5.12
N ASP A 106 5.19 -0.82 -4.88
CA ASP A 106 4.58 -0.63 -3.56
C ASP A 106 3.07 -0.77 -3.68
N ASN A 107 2.46 -1.59 -2.82
CA ASN A 107 1.02 -1.72 -2.73
C ASN A 107 0.58 -2.30 -1.38
N THR A 108 -0.66 -1.98 -1.04
CA THR A 108 -1.32 -2.49 0.15
C THR A 108 -2.73 -2.95 -0.16
N LYS A 109 -3.19 -3.98 0.56
CA LYS A 109 -4.59 -4.39 0.57
C LYS A 109 -4.97 -5.09 1.87
N THR A 110 -6.16 -4.77 2.36
CA THR A 110 -6.79 -5.47 3.47
C THR A 110 -7.51 -6.74 2.98
N PHE A 111 -7.24 -7.87 3.63
CA PHE A 111 -7.86 -9.16 3.38
C PHE A 111 -8.70 -9.60 4.58
N MET A 112 -9.77 -10.36 4.29
CA MET A 112 -10.59 -11.02 5.31
C MET A 112 -9.97 -12.36 5.68
N VAL A 113 -9.92 -12.68 6.97
CA VAL A 113 -9.54 -14.00 7.47
C VAL A 113 -10.80 -14.77 7.85
N GLY A 114 -11.23 -15.66 6.95
CA GLY A 114 -12.48 -16.40 7.14
C GLY A 114 -13.70 -15.49 7.07
N GLU A 115 -14.66 -15.66 7.98
CA GLU A 115 -15.88 -14.84 8.00
C GLU A 115 -15.76 -13.65 8.96
N VAL A 116 -15.71 -12.44 8.41
CA VAL A 116 -15.62 -11.20 9.18
C VAL A 116 -16.99 -10.53 9.35
N SER A 117 -17.08 -9.60 10.31
CA SER A 117 -18.31 -8.86 10.61
C SER A 117 -18.76 -7.97 9.44
N ASP A 118 -20.06 -7.64 9.39
CA ASP A 118 -20.59 -6.68 8.41
C ASP A 118 -19.97 -5.29 8.56
N GLU A 119 -19.59 -4.92 9.78
CA GLU A 119 -18.86 -3.69 10.07
C GLU A 119 -17.48 -3.68 9.40
N ALA A 120 -16.72 -4.77 9.52
CA ALA A 120 -15.42 -4.92 8.88
C ALA A 120 -15.56 -4.93 7.34
N LYS A 121 -16.55 -5.65 6.79
CA LYS A 121 -16.86 -5.65 5.35
C LYS A 121 -17.17 -4.23 4.86
N ARG A 122 -17.96 -3.46 5.62
CA ARG A 122 -18.30 -2.07 5.30
C ARG A 122 -17.07 -1.16 5.34
N LEU A 123 -16.22 -1.28 6.36
CA LEU A 123 -14.99 -0.51 6.46
C LEU A 123 -14.07 -0.78 5.25
N MET A 124 -13.76 -2.04 4.98
CA MET A 124 -12.92 -2.45 3.85
C MET A 124 -13.45 -1.93 2.51
N LYS A 125 -14.77 -2.01 2.31
CA LYS A 125 -15.43 -1.50 1.11
C LYS A 125 -15.24 0.00 0.95
N TYR A 126 -15.49 0.80 1.99
CA TYR A 126 -15.34 2.25 1.92
C TYR A 126 -13.88 2.68 1.75
N THR A 127 -12.93 1.96 2.36
CA THR A 127 -11.49 2.19 2.14
C THR A 127 -11.10 1.92 0.68
N GLU A 128 -11.54 0.79 0.11
CA GLU A 128 -11.24 0.45 -1.29
C GLU A 128 -11.92 1.44 -2.27
N GLU A 129 -13.17 1.82 -2.03
CA GLU A 129 -13.86 2.84 -2.82
C GLU A 129 -13.13 4.20 -2.74
N ALA A 130 -12.66 4.61 -1.57
CA ALA A 130 -11.88 5.84 -1.40
C ALA A 130 -10.59 5.83 -2.22
N LEU A 131 -9.82 4.74 -2.17
CA LEU A 131 -8.61 4.55 -2.97
C LEU A 131 -8.89 4.77 -4.46
N TYR A 132 -9.93 4.11 -5.00
CA TYR A 132 -10.28 4.26 -6.41
C TYR A 132 -10.77 5.68 -6.75
N LYS A 133 -11.47 6.37 -5.83
CA LYS A 133 -11.80 7.79 -6.00
C LYS A 133 -10.57 8.69 -6.06
N GLY A 134 -9.55 8.40 -5.26
CA GLY A 134 -8.25 9.06 -5.39
C GLY A 134 -7.57 8.80 -6.74
N ILE A 135 -7.50 7.53 -7.15
CA ILE A 135 -6.90 7.11 -8.44
C ILE A 135 -7.61 7.77 -9.63
N GLU A 136 -8.94 7.90 -9.60
CA GLU A 136 -9.73 8.62 -10.63
C GLU A 136 -9.26 10.07 -10.81
N GLN A 137 -8.71 10.71 -9.76
CA GLN A 137 -8.18 12.08 -9.82
C GLN A 137 -6.69 12.15 -10.16
N ALA A 138 -5.98 11.01 -10.20
CA ALA A 138 -4.55 10.93 -10.50
C ALA A 138 -4.26 11.06 -12.01
N VAL A 139 -4.77 12.12 -12.63
CA VAL A 139 -4.66 12.40 -14.06
C VAL A 139 -3.77 13.61 -14.34
N ALA A 140 -3.08 13.60 -15.49
CA ALA A 140 -2.20 14.70 -15.87
C ALA A 140 -2.96 16.03 -15.91
N GLY A 141 -2.40 17.06 -15.29
CA GLY A 141 -3.01 18.39 -15.17
C GLY A 141 -3.73 18.63 -13.84
N ASN A 142 -4.26 17.59 -13.19
CA ASN A 142 -4.77 17.69 -11.82
C ASN A 142 -3.62 17.93 -10.83
N ARG A 143 -3.96 18.11 -9.55
CA ARG A 143 -3.00 18.28 -8.46
C ARG A 143 -3.21 17.23 -7.39
N VAL A 144 -2.18 17.03 -6.57
CA VAL A 144 -2.24 16.12 -5.41
C VAL A 144 -3.48 16.40 -4.54
N GLY A 145 -3.81 17.67 -4.27
CA GLY A 145 -4.97 18.01 -3.47
C GLY A 145 -6.32 17.59 -4.08
N ASP A 146 -6.40 17.32 -5.39
CA ASP A 146 -7.60 16.74 -6.01
C ASP A 146 -7.77 15.27 -5.62
N ILE A 147 -6.67 14.51 -5.54
CA ILE A 147 -6.64 13.13 -5.02
C ILE A 147 -7.08 13.14 -3.56
N SER A 148 -6.42 13.94 -2.73
CA SER A 148 -6.69 14.05 -1.29
C SER A 148 -8.15 14.40 -1.00
N HIS A 149 -8.68 15.40 -1.71
CA HIS A 149 -10.05 15.86 -1.52
C HIS A 149 -11.09 14.78 -1.88
N ALA A 150 -10.84 14.01 -2.95
CA ALA A 150 -11.74 12.94 -3.37
C ALA A 150 -11.80 11.80 -2.34
N ILE A 151 -10.64 11.40 -1.80
CA ILE A 151 -10.53 10.39 -0.75
C ILE A 151 -11.27 10.85 0.51
N GLU A 152 -10.92 12.03 1.04
CA GLU A 152 -11.51 12.60 2.26
C GLU A 152 -13.03 12.72 2.17
N THR A 153 -13.53 13.22 1.03
CA THR A 153 -14.97 13.40 0.81
C THR A 153 -15.70 12.06 0.85
N HIS A 154 -15.15 11.02 0.20
CA HIS A 154 -15.77 9.70 0.20
C HIS A 154 -15.74 9.06 1.60
N VAL A 155 -14.58 9.07 2.27
CA VAL A 155 -14.40 8.51 3.63
C VAL A 155 -15.37 9.16 4.62
N LYS A 156 -15.45 10.50 4.63
CA LYS A 156 -16.34 11.24 5.53
C LYS A 156 -17.82 10.99 5.24
N SER A 157 -18.20 10.79 3.97
CA SER A 157 -19.58 10.44 3.61
C SER A 157 -20.02 9.09 4.19
N GLY A 158 -19.08 8.17 4.43
CA GLY A 158 -19.30 6.88 5.07
C GLY A 158 -19.37 6.93 6.60
N GLY A 159 -19.14 8.09 7.21
CA GLY A 159 -19.01 8.23 8.66
C GLY A 159 -17.66 7.76 9.22
N TYR A 160 -16.65 7.60 8.36
CA TYR A 160 -15.29 7.24 8.74
C TYR A 160 -14.39 8.49 8.80
N ALA A 161 -13.18 8.32 9.35
CA ALA A 161 -12.15 9.34 9.41
C ALA A 161 -10.91 8.89 8.64
N VAL A 162 -10.17 9.85 8.09
CA VAL A 162 -8.84 9.64 7.51
C VAL A 162 -7.84 9.56 8.66
N ALA A 163 -6.87 8.64 8.56
CA ALA A 163 -5.82 8.52 9.55
C ALA A 163 -4.91 9.76 9.55
N GLU A 164 -4.66 10.32 10.73
CA GLU A 164 -3.73 11.43 10.87
C GLU A 164 -2.28 10.93 10.74
N LYS A 165 -1.41 11.72 10.09
CA LYS A 165 0.08 11.57 10.04
C LYS A 165 0.65 10.53 9.07
N PHE A 166 -0.17 9.77 8.36
CA PHE A 166 0.30 8.86 7.31
C PHE A 166 -0.30 9.26 5.97
N ILE A 167 0.53 9.19 4.93
CA ILE A 167 0.30 9.79 3.63
C ILE A 167 0.94 8.91 2.56
N GLY A 168 0.38 8.93 1.36
CA GLY A 168 1.04 8.40 0.18
C GLY A 168 2.25 9.23 -0.21
N HIS A 169 2.97 8.75 -1.21
CA HIS A 169 4.28 9.29 -1.57
C HIS A 169 4.61 9.06 -3.05
N GLY A 170 5.64 9.73 -3.54
CA GLY A 170 6.32 9.29 -4.75
C GLY A 170 6.97 7.93 -4.53
N VAL A 171 7.02 7.10 -5.57
CA VAL A 171 7.69 5.79 -5.53
C VAL A 171 8.53 5.62 -6.78
N GLY A 172 9.73 5.07 -6.66
CA GLY A 172 10.65 5.03 -7.79
C GLY A 172 11.84 4.13 -7.56
N ARG A 173 13.03 4.74 -7.51
CA ARG A 173 14.26 4.04 -7.12
C ARG A 173 14.38 3.93 -5.60
N GLU A 174 13.81 4.91 -4.91
CA GLU A 174 13.60 4.87 -3.48
C GLU A 174 12.16 4.44 -3.18
N MET A 175 11.95 3.87 -1.99
CA MET A 175 10.62 3.49 -1.49
C MET A 175 9.75 4.74 -1.33
N HIS A 176 10.29 5.77 -0.68
CA HIS A 176 9.63 7.06 -0.46
C HIS A 176 10.36 8.16 -1.23
N GLU A 177 9.70 8.74 -2.23
CA GLU A 177 10.12 9.89 -3.02
C GLU A 177 9.09 11.03 -2.89
N ASP A 178 9.44 12.23 -3.36
CA ASP A 178 8.46 13.30 -3.54
C ASP A 178 7.52 13.00 -4.73
N PRO A 179 6.25 13.46 -4.70
CA PRO A 179 5.64 14.27 -3.64
C PRO A 179 4.95 13.43 -2.57
N GLU A 180 4.76 14.04 -1.41
CA GLU A 180 3.73 13.63 -0.46
C GLU A 180 2.33 13.65 -1.10
N VAL A 181 1.52 12.63 -0.83
CA VAL A 181 0.14 12.47 -1.31
C VAL A 181 -0.79 12.22 -0.12
N PRO A 182 -1.19 13.28 0.62
CA PRO A 182 -2.07 13.11 1.77
C PRO A 182 -3.46 12.62 1.37
N ASN A 183 -4.14 11.95 2.29
CA ASN A 183 -5.51 11.45 2.13
C ASN A 183 -6.59 12.47 2.54
N GLU A 184 -6.17 13.66 2.98
CA GLU A 184 -7.03 14.82 3.25
C GLU A 184 -6.43 16.08 2.64
N GLY A 185 -7.28 16.98 2.14
CA GLY A 185 -6.77 18.14 1.44
C GLY A 185 -7.81 18.95 0.65
N LYS A 186 -7.31 20.05 0.08
CA LYS A 186 -8.12 20.97 -0.72
C LYS A 186 -7.91 20.71 -2.20
N ALA A 187 -9.01 20.51 -2.94
CA ALA A 187 -8.98 20.45 -4.39
C ALA A 187 -8.25 21.66 -5.00
N GLY A 188 -7.51 21.44 -6.07
CA GLY A 188 -6.71 22.45 -6.76
C GLY A 188 -5.43 22.90 -6.05
N HIS A 189 -5.01 22.24 -4.96
CA HIS A 189 -3.79 22.57 -4.21
C HIS A 189 -2.71 21.48 -4.32
N GLY A 190 -1.47 21.83 -3.95
CA GLY A 190 -0.33 20.91 -3.98
C GLY A 190 0.31 20.76 -5.38
N PRO A 191 1.31 19.87 -5.50
CA PRO A 191 2.01 19.62 -6.76
C PRO A 191 1.08 19.25 -7.91
N ARG A 192 1.39 19.73 -9.12
CA ARG A 192 0.65 19.36 -10.34
C ARG A 192 1.15 18.01 -10.85
N LEU A 193 0.21 17.13 -11.16
CA LEU A 193 0.47 15.83 -11.75
C LEU A 193 0.85 15.99 -13.22
N VAL A 194 1.95 15.38 -13.61
CA VAL A 194 2.45 15.38 -14.99
C VAL A 194 2.82 13.96 -15.44
N PRO A 195 2.76 13.66 -16.74
CA PRO A 195 3.18 12.36 -17.26
C PRO A 195 4.61 12.00 -16.82
N GLY A 196 4.81 10.74 -16.41
CA GLY A 196 6.09 10.25 -15.88
C GLY A 196 6.22 10.32 -14.36
N MET A 197 5.29 10.95 -13.65
CA MET A 197 5.20 10.78 -12.19
C MET A 197 4.70 9.38 -11.83
N THR A 198 5.23 8.85 -10.72
CA THR A 198 4.80 7.59 -10.10
C THR A 198 4.59 7.85 -8.63
N ILE A 199 3.39 7.54 -8.14
CA ILE A 199 2.94 7.82 -6.77
C ILE A 199 2.19 6.61 -6.21
N ALA A 200 2.33 6.40 -4.91
CA ALA A 200 1.47 5.54 -4.10
C ALA A 200 0.32 6.38 -3.51
N ILE A 201 -0.87 5.78 -3.47
CA ILE A 201 -2.08 6.30 -2.81
C ILE A 201 -2.51 5.16 -1.90
N ASP A 202 -2.45 5.37 -0.58
CA ASP A 202 -2.55 4.32 0.44
C ASP A 202 -3.25 4.80 1.71
#